data_AF-A0A914II37-F1
#
_entry.id   AF-A0A914II37-F1
#
_cell.length_a   1.000
_cell.length_b   1.000
_cell.length_c   1.000
_cell.angle_alpha   90.00
_cell.angle_beta   90.00
_cell.angle_gamma   90.00
#
_symmetry.space_group_name_H-M   'P 1'
#
loop_
_entity.id
_entity.type
_entity.pdbx_description
1 polymer ?
#
loop_
_entity_poly.entity_id
_entity_poly.type
_entity_poly.pdbx_seq_one_letter_code
_entity_poly.pdbx_strand_id
1 'polypeptide(L)'
;MILKLFLFLTLLITTSFSMRCFTCDNESCSRGINGYVPVNCGNNVGQCYLLKNLNSQKVFKAGCLTMSCEALGNMYRASCSSCDSDSCNKPLQGSANVPAIGGGTTFNSAPVSSFSIVLFTILLVCLFL
;
A
#
# COMPACT_ATOMS: atom_id res chain seq x y z
N MET A 1 -1.97 35.69 -20.65
CA MET A 1 -2.94 34.95 -19.80
C MET A 1 -2.74 33.44 -19.80
N ILE A 2 -2.22 32.83 -20.88
CA ILE A 2 -2.01 31.38 -21.02
C ILE A 2 -0.99 30.77 -20.02
N LEU A 3 0.07 31.50 -19.66
CA LEU A 3 1.11 31.02 -18.73
C LEU A 3 0.60 30.77 -17.30
N LYS A 4 -0.36 31.58 -16.82
CA LYS A 4 -0.97 31.39 -15.50
C LYS A 4 -1.82 30.12 -15.45
N LEU A 5 -2.47 29.75 -16.55
CA LEU A 5 -3.28 28.53 -16.64
C LEU A 5 -2.40 27.28 -16.56
N PHE A 6 -1.24 27.27 -17.22
CA PHE A 6 -0.28 26.15 -17.16
C PHE A 6 0.33 25.97 -15.75
N LEU A 7 0.58 27.07 -15.02
CA LEU A 7 1.06 27.02 -13.64
C LEU A 7 0.01 26.46 -12.67
N PHE A 8 -1.27 26.79 -12.85
CA PHE A 8 -2.35 26.19 -12.08
C PHE A 8 -2.57 24.70 -12.41
N LEU A 9 -2.43 24.33 -13.69
CA LEU A 9 -2.61 22.96 -14.15
C LEU A 9 -1.47 22.03 -13.68
N THR A 10 -0.23 22.52 -13.63
CA THR A 10 0.92 21.76 -13.12
C THR A 10 0.89 21.58 -11.60
N LEU A 11 0.34 22.54 -10.85
CA LEU A 11 0.16 22.42 -9.39
C LEU A 11 -0.83 21.32 -8.99
N LEU A 12 -1.80 20.99 -9.85
CA LEU A 12 -2.81 19.96 -9.59
C LEU A 12 -2.29 18.53 -9.81
N ILE A 13 -1.18 18.35 -10.54
CA ILE A 13 -0.65 17.02 -10.90
C ILE A 13 0.28 16.45 -9.81
N THR A 14 0.73 17.28 -8.86
CA THR A 14 1.53 16.84 -7.71
C THR A 14 0.69 16.33 -6.53
N THR A 15 -0.50 15.77 -6.76
CA THR A 15 -1.13 14.93 -5.74
C THR A 15 -0.36 13.63 -5.65
N SER A 16 0.67 13.64 -4.81
CA SER A 16 1.46 12.47 -4.45
C SER A 16 0.50 11.38 -3.98
N PHE A 17 0.32 10.33 -4.78
CA PHE A 17 -0.52 9.20 -4.43
C PHE A 17 0.11 8.50 -3.22
N SER A 18 -0.40 8.79 -2.03
CA SER A 18 0.03 8.11 -0.82
C SER A 18 -0.51 6.68 -0.85
N MET A 19 0.37 5.69 -0.76
CA MET A 19 -0.03 4.29 -0.67
C MET A 19 -1.02 4.09 0.47
N ARG A 20 -2.10 3.32 0.26
CA ARG A 20 -3.06 3.02 1.33
C ARG A 20 -2.86 1.62 1.86
N CYS A 21 -2.67 1.45 3.16
CA CYS A 21 -2.52 0.14 3.82
C CYS A 21 -3.55 -0.04 4.93
N PHE A 22 -3.80 -1.27 5.36
CA PHE A 22 -4.55 -1.55 6.59
C PHE A 22 -3.60 -1.64 7.79
N THR A 23 -3.98 -1.02 8.91
CA THR A 23 -3.24 -1.09 10.17
C THR A 23 -4.03 -1.84 11.22
N CYS A 24 -3.34 -2.59 12.06
CA CYS A 24 -3.88 -3.22 13.25
C CYS A 24 -2.75 -3.47 14.27
N ASP A 25 -3.10 -3.58 15.54
CA ASP A 25 -2.21 -3.99 16.63
C ASP A 25 -2.75 -5.22 17.34
N ASN A 26 -2.02 -5.76 18.32
CA ASN A 26 -2.28 -7.07 18.91
C ASN A 26 -3.76 -7.29 19.29
N GLU A 27 -4.36 -6.30 19.94
CA GLU A 27 -5.77 -6.35 20.33
C GLU A 27 -6.69 -6.16 19.13
N SER A 28 -6.40 -5.19 18.26
CA SER A 28 -7.27 -4.89 17.13
C SER A 28 -7.23 -6.00 16.06
N CYS A 29 -6.07 -6.54 15.69
CA CYS A 29 -5.93 -7.66 14.76
C CYS A 29 -6.73 -8.90 15.23
N SER A 30 -6.86 -9.09 16.54
CA SER A 30 -7.62 -10.19 17.16
C SER A 30 -9.15 -10.03 17.02
N ARG A 31 -9.65 -8.81 16.77
CA ARG A 31 -11.08 -8.54 16.47
C ARG A 31 -11.46 -8.92 15.03
N GLY A 32 -10.56 -9.57 14.29
CA GLY A 32 -10.75 -9.93 12.90
C GLY A 32 -10.85 -8.70 12.02
N ILE A 33 -11.66 -8.76 10.96
CA ILE A 33 -11.78 -7.72 9.92
C ILE A 33 -12.11 -6.35 10.51
N ASN A 34 -12.90 -6.30 11.59
CA ASN A 34 -13.34 -5.06 12.22
C ASN A 34 -12.23 -4.31 12.96
N GLY A 35 -11.08 -4.95 13.21
CA GLY A 35 -9.95 -4.30 13.86
C GLY A 35 -8.84 -3.85 12.92
N TYR A 36 -9.03 -4.00 11.60
CA TYR A 36 -8.15 -3.46 10.58
C TYR A 36 -8.71 -2.12 10.08
N VAL A 37 -7.92 -1.06 10.20
CA VAL A 37 -8.32 0.28 9.79
C VAL A 37 -7.49 0.71 8.58
N PRO A 38 -8.10 1.21 7.48
CA PRO A 38 -7.34 1.74 6.36
C PRO A 38 -6.65 3.06 6.73
N VAL A 39 -5.38 3.20 6.36
CA VAL A 39 -4.57 4.40 6.59
C VAL A 39 -3.81 4.76 5.32
N ASN A 40 -3.63 6.06 5.08
CA ASN A 40 -2.73 6.55 4.05
C ASN A 40 -1.31 6.58 4.62
N CYS A 41 -0.37 5.95 3.94
CA CYS A 41 1.04 5.94 4.32
C CYS A 41 1.70 7.27 4.00
N GLY A 42 2.81 7.58 4.70
CA GLY A 42 3.60 8.76 4.38
C GLY A 42 4.23 8.68 2.98
N ASN A 43 4.58 9.82 2.39
CA ASN A 43 5.09 9.93 1.01
C ASN A 43 6.32 9.06 0.70
N ASN A 44 7.05 8.60 1.73
CA ASN A 44 8.26 7.77 1.58
C ASN A 44 7.99 6.27 1.77
N VAL A 45 6.72 5.86 1.88
CA VAL A 45 6.34 4.46 2.06
C VAL A 45 5.73 3.92 0.78
N GLY A 46 6.39 2.91 0.20
CA GLY A 46 5.91 2.20 -0.98
C GLY A 46 5.43 0.78 -0.71
N GLN A 47 5.35 0.34 0.56
CA GLN A 47 4.95 -1.03 0.90
C GLN A 47 4.05 -1.09 2.15
N CYS A 48 3.12 -2.04 2.16
CA CYS A 48 2.40 -2.49 3.35
C CYS A 48 3.10 -3.71 3.97
N TYR A 49 2.84 -3.99 5.25
CA TYR A 49 3.31 -5.19 5.92
C TYR A 49 2.27 -5.88 6.80
N LEU A 50 2.59 -7.14 7.14
CA LEU A 50 1.94 -7.97 8.14
C LEU A 50 3.02 -8.67 8.99
N LEU A 51 2.86 -8.65 10.32
CA LEU A 51 3.67 -9.41 11.25
C LEU A 51 2.84 -10.55 11.85
N LYS A 52 3.38 -11.76 11.73
CA LYS A 52 2.80 -13.00 12.23
C LYS A 52 3.66 -13.58 13.35
N ASN A 53 2.99 -14.05 14.40
CA ASN A 53 3.69 -14.81 15.43
C ASN A 53 4.21 -16.13 14.82
N LEU A 54 5.47 -16.47 15.08
CA LEU A 54 6.12 -17.65 14.50
C LEU A 54 5.40 -18.97 14.88
N ASN A 55 4.84 -19.03 16.10
CA ASN A 55 4.20 -20.23 16.62
C ASN A 55 2.75 -20.36 16.15
N SER A 56 1.95 -19.30 16.31
CA SER A 56 0.51 -19.36 16.03
C SER A 56 0.16 -19.02 14.58
N GLN A 57 1.11 -18.48 13.81
CA GLN A 57 0.91 -17.93 12.46
C GLN A 57 -0.16 -16.82 12.38
N LYS A 58 -0.65 -16.34 13.54
CA LYS A 58 -1.65 -15.27 13.62
C LYS A 58 -0.98 -13.92 13.42
N VAL A 59 -1.66 -13.06 12.65
CA VAL A 59 -1.27 -11.66 12.53
C VAL A 59 -1.57 -10.93 13.82
N PHE A 60 -0.57 -10.25 14.37
CA PHE A 60 -0.69 -9.41 15.57
C PHE A 60 -0.34 -7.95 15.30
N LYS A 61 0.19 -7.63 14.11
CA LYS A 61 0.47 -6.25 13.70
C LYS A 61 0.47 -6.11 12.19
N ALA A 62 -0.05 -5.00 11.68
CA ALA A 62 -0.08 -4.66 10.26
C ALA A 62 0.12 -3.15 10.09
N GLY A 63 0.60 -2.70 8.92
CA GLY A 63 0.67 -1.28 8.63
C GLY A 63 1.51 -0.91 7.41
N CYS A 64 1.96 0.34 7.40
CA CYS A 64 2.86 0.94 6.41
C CYS A 64 4.32 0.59 6.72
N LEU A 65 5.06 0.06 5.76
CA LEU A 65 6.42 -0.42 5.97
C LEU A 65 7.44 0.73 5.82
N THR A 66 8.10 1.09 6.92
CA THR A 66 9.07 2.21 6.98
C THR A 66 10.54 1.77 7.01
N MET A 67 10.79 0.47 7.10
CA MET A 67 12.11 -0.15 7.13
C MET A 67 12.05 -1.50 6.42
N SER A 68 13.16 -2.23 6.29
CA SER A 68 13.08 -3.56 5.65
C SER A 68 12.20 -4.52 6.46
N CYS A 69 11.43 -5.36 5.76
CA CYS A 69 10.54 -6.35 6.39
C CYS A 69 11.34 -7.34 7.24
N GLU A 70 12.57 -7.70 6.83
CA GLU A 70 13.48 -8.52 7.62
C GLU A 70 13.88 -7.86 8.95
N ALA A 71 14.29 -6.59 8.92
CA ALA A 71 14.64 -5.86 10.15
C ALA A 71 13.44 -5.75 11.10
N LEU A 72 12.25 -5.50 10.55
CA LEU A 72 11.02 -5.46 11.32
C LEU A 72 10.69 -6.84 11.92
N GLY A 73 10.80 -7.92 11.14
CA GLY A 73 10.62 -9.29 11.64
C GLY A 73 11.57 -9.63 12.78
N ASN A 74 12.85 -9.27 12.66
CA ASN A 74 13.87 -9.48 13.70
C ASN A 74 13.57 -8.70 14.98
N MET A 75 13.15 -7.44 14.87
CA MET A 75 12.78 -6.59 16.00
C MET A 75 11.64 -7.20 16.84
N TYR A 76 10.64 -7.79 16.17
CA TYR A 76 9.47 -8.37 16.83
C TYR A 76 9.57 -9.89 17.05
N ARG A 77 10.69 -10.52 16.67
CA ARG A 77 10.86 -12.00 16.65
C ARG A 77 9.67 -12.69 15.97
N ALA A 78 9.31 -12.18 14.81
CA ALA A 78 8.09 -12.50 14.09
C ALA A 78 8.37 -12.75 12.60
N SER A 79 7.48 -13.49 11.93
CA SER A 79 7.51 -13.59 10.48
C SER A 79 6.93 -12.30 9.90
N CYS A 80 7.69 -11.63 9.04
CA CYS A 80 7.22 -10.45 8.32
C CYS A 80 6.86 -10.81 6.87
N SER A 81 5.77 -10.24 6.37
CA SER A 81 5.39 -10.27 4.95
C SER A 81 5.07 -8.85 4.50
N SER A 82 5.53 -8.46 3.32
CA SER A 82 5.35 -7.11 2.78
C SER A 82 4.89 -7.13 1.33
N CYS A 83 4.10 -6.15 0.90
CA CYS A 83 3.55 -6.04 -0.44
C CYS A 83 3.51 -4.57 -0.89
N ASP A 84 3.59 -4.29 -2.19
CA ASP A 84 3.83 -2.96 -2.78
C ASP A 84 2.59 -2.34 -3.46
N SER A 85 1.42 -2.93 -3.26
CA SER A 85 0.17 -2.50 -3.89
C SER A 85 -0.81 -1.93 -2.87
N ASP A 86 -1.65 -0.99 -3.29
CA ASP A 86 -2.66 -0.41 -2.40
C ASP A 86 -3.55 -1.48 -1.76
N SER A 87 -3.67 -1.41 -0.45
CA SER A 87 -4.55 -2.26 0.36
C SER A 87 -4.24 -3.76 0.24
N CYS A 88 -3.04 -4.13 -0.21
CA CYS A 88 -2.64 -5.52 -0.41
C CYS A 88 -2.64 -6.34 0.89
N ASN A 89 -2.57 -5.69 2.05
CA ASN A 89 -2.63 -6.32 3.37
C ASN A 89 -4.03 -6.37 3.99
N LYS A 90 -5.10 -6.22 3.17
CA LYS A 90 -6.49 -6.29 3.62
C LYS A 90 -6.84 -7.68 4.18
N PRO A 91 -7.56 -7.77 5.32
CA PRO A 91 -8.05 -9.05 5.84
C PRO A 91 -9.14 -9.65 4.93
N LEU A 92 -9.10 -10.96 4.70
CA LEU A 92 -10.12 -11.66 3.92
C LEU A 92 -11.38 -11.93 4.75
N GLN A 93 -12.56 -11.78 4.12
CA GLN A 93 -13.82 -12.23 4.71
C GLN A 93 -13.83 -13.76 4.87
N GLY A 94 -14.15 -14.23 6.08
CA GLY A 94 -14.32 -15.66 6.36
C GLY A 94 -13.08 -16.42 6.87
N SER A 95 -11.92 -15.77 7.02
CA SER A 95 -10.76 -16.39 7.66
C SER A 95 -10.26 -15.58 8.84
N ALA A 96 -10.64 -15.98 10.05
CA ALA A 96 -10.15 -15.41 11.31
C ALA A 96 -8.63 -15.57 11.50
N ASN A 97 -7.95 -16.33 10.62
CA ASN A 97 -6.53 -16.65 10.73
C ASN A 97 -5.68 -16.20 9.55
N VAL A 98 -6.28 -15.63 8.48
CA VAL A 98 -5.54 -15.40 7.23
C VAL A 98 -5.99 -14.13 6.51
N PRO A 99 -5.36 -12.96 6.74
CA PRO A 99 -5.32 -11.94 5.69
C PRO A 99 -4.66 -12.55 4.45
N ALA A 100 -5.16 -12.19 3.26
CA ALA A 100 -4.78 -12.80 2.00
C ALA A 100 -3.28 -13.09 1.96
N ILE A 101 -2.93 -14.38 2.00
CA ILE A 101 -1.56 -14.82 1.75
C ILE A 101 -1.34 -14.62 0.26
N GLY A 102 -0.86 -13.43 -0.11
CA GLY A 102 0.04 -13.30 -1.24
C GLY A 102 1.34 -13.99 -0.83
N GLY A 103 1.46 -15.25 -1.21
CA GLY A 103 2.60 -16.11 -0.90
C GLY A 103 3.91 -15.56 -1.46
N GLY A 104 5.01 -16.08 -0.94
CA GLY A 104 6.35 -15.56 -1.12
C GLY A 104 6.82 -15.41 -2.56
N THR A 105 7.93 -14.68 -2.67
CA THR A 105 8.74 -14.41 -3.86
C THR A 105 8.03 -13.56 -4.91
N THR A 106 8.47 -12.31 -5.05
CA THR A 106 8.05 -11.36 -6.10
C THR A 106 6.55 -11.05 -6.14
N PHE A 107 6.17 -9.93 -5.53
CA PHE A 107 4.91 -9.23 -5.79
C PHE A 107 4.94 -8.69 -7.22
N ASN A 108 4.61 -9.54 -8.20
CA ASN A 108 4.21 -9.08 -9.52
C ASN A 108 2.72 -8.72 -9.46
N SER A 109 2.43 -7.61 -8.79
CA SER A 109 1.30 -6.82 -9.23
C SER A 109 1.77 -6.12 -10.49
N ALA A 110 1.22 -6.49 -11.65
CA ALA A 110 1.44 -5.74 -12.87
C ALA A 110 1.37 -4.24 -12.54
N PRO A 111 2.34 -3.41 -12.98
CA PRO A 111 2.22 -1.99 -12.78
C PRO A 111 0.88 -1.60 -13.40
N VAL A 112 -0.08 -1.18 -12.57
CA VAL A 112 -1.17 -0.35 -13.06
C VAL A 112 -0.49 0.93 -13.50
N SER A 113 -0.05 0.86 -14.75
CA SER A 113 0.79 1.82 -15.40
C SER A 113 -0.02 3.10 -15.50
N SER A 114 0.21 4.00 -14.56
CA SER A 114 -0.23 5.38 -14.59
C SER A 114 0.27 6.12 -15.85
N PHE A 115 1.12 5.49 -16.68
CA PHE A 115 1.57 6.04 -17.97
C PHE A 115 0.43 6.23 -18.98
N SER A 116 -0.71 5.55 -18.86
CA SER A 116 -1.81 5.75 -19.83
C SER A 116 -2.49 7.12 -19.70
N ILE A 117 -2.45 7.77 -18.53
CA ILE A 117 -3.10 9.08 -18.35
C ILE A 117 -2.20 10.20 -18.89
N VAL A 118 -0.88 10.05 -18.79
CA VAL A 118 0.09 11.02 -19.32
C VAL A 118 0.12 10.98 -20.85
N LEU A 119 0.00 9.79 -21.46
CA LEU A 119 -0.02 9.69 -22.92
C LEU A 119 -1.30 10.26 -23.54
N PHE A 120 -2.46 10.08 -22.89
CA PHE A 120 -3.73 10.68 -23.35
C PHE A 120 -3.74 12.21 -23.25
N THR A 121 -3.12 12.78 -22.22
CA THR A 121 -3.04 14.23 -22.06
C THR A 121 -2.08 14.86 -23.07
N ILE A 122 -0.96 14.21 -23.41
CA ILE A 122 -0.06 14.70 -24.47
C ILE A 122 -0.74 14.61 -25.86
N LEU A 123 -1.46 13.53 -26.15
CA LEU A 123 -2.15 13.36 -27.44
C LEU A 123 -3.24 14.42 -27.65
N LEU A 124 -3.99 14.76 -26.59
CA LEU A 124 -4.99 15.82 -26.61
C LEU A 124 -4.38 17.21 -26.77
N VAL A 125 -3.21 17.49 -26.18
CA VAL A 125 -2.56 18.79 -26.39
C VAL A 125 -2.03 18.94 -27.83
N CYS A 126 -1.59 17.86 -28.47
CA CYS A 126 -1.15 17.88 -29.87
C CYS A 126 -2.28 17.94 -30.91
N LEU A 127 -3.52 17.54 -30.55
CA LEU A 127 -4.68 17.58 -31.46
C LEU A 127 -5.38 18.95 -31.51
N PHE A 128 -5.07 19.83 -30.55
CA PHE A 128 -5.68 21.16 -30.41
C PHE A 128 -4.67 22.31 -30.59
N LEU A 129 -3.46 22.00 -31.08
CA LEU A 129 -2.44 22.94 -31.59
C LEU A 129 -2.34 22.79 -33.10
#